data_AF-A0A1S6IYJ5-F1
#
_entry.id   AF-A0A1S6IYJ5-F1
#
_cell.length_a   1.000
_cell.length_b   1.000
_cell.length_c   1.000
_cell.angle_alpha   90.00
_cell.angle_beta   90.00
_cell.angle_gamma   90.00
#
_symmetry.space_group_name_H-M   'P 1'
#
loop_
_entity.id
_entity.type
_entity.pdbx_description
1 polymer ?
#
loop_
_entity_poly.entity_id
_entity_poly.type
_entity_poly.pdbx_seq_one_letter_code
_entity_poly.pdbx_strand_id
1 'polypeptide(L)' 'MSMTNAAAILQDQLKRVKFRMQILDLIEDRLREMKALAQRVAWHDLNQGEIDIIQKRVNELAGEITFLERLEAPDLIH' A
#
# COMPACT_ATOMS: atom_id res chain seq x y z
N MET A 1 -33.50 -13.37 13.57
CA MET A 1 -32.02 -13.22 13.56
C MET A 1 -31.55 -13.26 15.00
N SER A 2 -30.73 -14.25 15.42
CA SER A 2 -30.20 -14.27 16.78
C SER A 2 -29.11 -13.20 16.94
N MET A 3 -28.99 -12.62 18.14
CA MET A 3 -27.96 -11.61 18.44
C MET A 3 -26.53 -12.11 18.17
N THR A 4 -26.30 -13.43 18.19
CA THR A 4 -25.03 -14.08 17.85
C THR A 4 -24.61 -13.90 16.39
N ASN A 5 -25.54 -13.86 15.43
CA ASN A 5 -25.19 -13.64 14.02
C ASN A 5 -24.80 -12.19 13.73
N ALA A 6 -25.44 -11.21 14.39
CA ALA A 6 -25.11 -9.80 14.20
C ALA A 6 -23.70 -9.47 14.74
N ALA A 7 -23.32 -10.04 15.88
CA ALA A 7 -21.99 -9.85 16.45
C ALA A 7 -20.88 -10.43 15.55
N ALA A 8 -21.10 -11.62 14.97
CA ALA A 8 -20.15 -12.23 14.04
C ALA A 8 -19.94 -11.38 12.77
N ILE A 9 -21.02 -10.87 12.17
CA ILE A 9 -20.96 -9.99 11.01
C ILE A 9 -20.14 -8.72 11.30
N LEU A 10 -20.40 -8.07 12.45
CA LEU A 10 -19.66 -6.88 12.86
C LEU A 10 -18.18 -7.17 13.09
N GLN A 11 -17.86 -8.32 13.68
CA GLN A 11 -16.47 -8.74 13.89
C GLN A 11 -15.72 -8.92 12.57
N ASP A 12 -16.37 -9.50 11.55
CA ASP A 12 -15.75 -9.69 10.25
C ASP A 12 -15.63 -8.40 9.45
N GLN A 13 -16.60 -7.49 9.55
CA GLN A 13 -16.47 -6.13 9.03
C GLN A 13 -15.29 -5.39 9.67
N LEU A 14 -15.13 -5.49 10.99
CA LEU A 14 -14.01 -4.88 11.70
C LEU A 14 -12.66 -5.46 11.25
N LYS A 15 -12.56 -6.78 11.04
CA LYS A 15 -11.34 -7.41 10.50
C LYS A 15 -11.01 -6.88 9.11
N ARG A 16 -11.99 -6.75 8.22
CA ARG A 16 -11.81 -6.18 6.87
C ARG A 16 -11.32 -4.73 6.90
N VAL A 17 -11.91 -3.90 7.77
CA VAL A 17 -11.47 -2.50 7.93
C VAL A 17 -10.02 -2.44 8.43
N LYS A 18 -9.69 -3.22 9.47
CA LYS A 18 -8.31 -3.28 10.00
C LYS A 18 -7.31 -3.73 8.95
N PHE A 19 -7.66 -4.75 8.17
CA PHE A 19 -6.82 -5.20 7.06
C PHE A 19 -6.61 -4.08 6.05
N ARG A 20 -7.67 -3.36 5.65
CA ARG A 20 -7.53 -2.26 4.69
C ARG A 20 -6.69 -1.09 5.24
N MET A 21 -6.78 -0.81 6.54
CA MET A 21 -5.90 0.18 7.19
C MET A 21 -4.41 -0.22 7.05
N GLN A 22 -4.07 -1.48 7.32
CA GLN A 22 -2.69 -1.97 7.17
C GLN A 22 -2.18 -1.86 5.73
N ILE A 23 -3.04 -2.14 4.74
CA ILE A 23 -2.69 -1.95 3.33
C ILE A 23 -2.44 -0.48 3.00
N LEU A 24 -3.25 0.44 3.54
CA LEU A 24 -3.07 1.88 3.33
C LEU A 24 -1.76 2.39 3.96
N ASP A 25 -1.40 1.90 5.14
CA ASP A 25 -0.12 2.24 5.79
C ASP A 25 1.06 1.82 4.89
N LEU A 26 1.00 0.61 4.31
CA LEU A 26 2.05 0.13 3.39
C LEU A 26 2.13 0.97 2.10
N ILE A 27 0.99 1.36 1.54
CA ILE A 27 0.94 2.25 0.37
C ILE A 27 1.53 3.62 0.71
N GLU A 28 1.20 4.17 1.88
CA GLU A 28 1.73 5.45 2.33
C GLU A 28 3.26 5.42 2.43
N ASP A 29 3.83 4.37 3.00
CA ASP A 29 5.28 4.17 3.05
C ASP A 29 5.92 4.21 1.65
N ARG A 30 5.28 3.57 0.65
CA ARG A 30 5.82 3.52 -0.73
C ARG A 30 5.74 4.88 -1.40
N LEU A 31 4.65 5.62 -1.16
CA LEU A 31 4.50 6.99 -1.64
C LEU A 31 5.51 7.94 -0.99
N ARG A 32 5.82 7.75 0.30
CA ARG A 32 6.87 8.52 0.99
C ARG A 32 8.25 8.25 0.38
N GLU A 33 8.55 7.01 0.03
CA GLU A 33 9.78 6.66 -0.68
C GLU A 33 9.83 7.30 -2.07
N MET A 34 8.75 7.21 -2.87
CA MET A 34 8.66 7.87 -4.17
C MET A 34 8.88 9.39 -4.07
N LYS A 35 8.32 10.03 -3.04
CA LYS A 35 8.53 11.46 -2.78
C LYS A 35 10.00 11.78 -2.50
N ALA A 36 10.67 10.97 -1.67
CA ALA A 36 12.09 11.17 -1.37
C ALA A 36 12.96 11.02 -2.62
N LEU A 37 12.65 10.06 -3.49
CA LEU A 37 13.31 9.87 -4.78
C LEU A 37 13.11 11.08 -5.71
N ALA A 38 11.89 11.60 -5.81
CA ALA A 38 11.60 12.79 -6.60
C ALA A 38 12.34 14.04 -6.08
N GLN A 39 12.40 14.20 -4.75
CA GLN A 39 13.18 15.27 -4.11
C GLN A 39 14.67 15.14 -4.40
N ARG A 40 15.21 13.91 -4.40
CA ARG A 40 16.61 13.67 -4.72
C ARG A 40 16.94 14.11 -6.15
N VAL A 41 16.08 13.78 -7.12
CA VAL A 41 16.25 14.24 -8.52
C VAL A 41 16.15 15.75 -8.64
N ALA A 42 15.28 16.40 -7.87
CA ALA A 42 15.08 17.84 -7.94
C ALA A 42 16.21 18.66 -7.29
N TRP A 43 16.92 18.11 -6.31
CA TRP A 43 17.87 18.86 -5.48
C TRP A 43 19.34 18.48 -5.67
N HIS A 44 19.62 17.37 -6.34
CA HIS A 44 20.99 16.92 -6.62
C HIS A 44 21.27 16.94 -8.12
N ASP A 45 22.51 17.31 -8.46
CA ASP A 45 23.01 17.15 -9.82
C ASP A 45 23.36 15.66 -10.03
N LEU A 46 22.43 14.93 -10.64
CA LEU A 46 22.54 13.49 -10.87
C LEU A 46 22.94 13.24 -12.31
N ASN A 47 23.80 12.24 -12.51
CA ASN A 47 24.08 11.76 -13.85
C ASN A 47 22.95 10.86 -14.37
N GLN A 48 22.95 10.58 -15.67
CA GLN A 48 21.90 9.78 -16.32
C GLN A 48 21.75 8.39 -15.68
N GLY A 49 22.86 7.72 -15.31
CA GLY A 49 22.80 6.40 -14.69
C GLY A 49 22.14 6.42 -13.31
N GLU A 50 22.35 7.47 -12.53
CA GLU A 50 21.67 7.67 -11.25
C GLU A 50 20.17 7.94 -11.44
N ILE A 51 19.81 8.73 -12.45
CA ILE A 51 18.41 8.97 -12.83
C ILE A 51 17.73 7.67 -13.25
N ASP A 52 18.40 6.84 -14.04
CA ASP A 52 17.85 5.55 -14.50
C ASP A 52 17.59 4.59 -13.33
N ILE A 53 18.49 4.55 -12.34
CA ILE A 53 18.31 3.76 -11.11
C ILE A 53 17.09 4.26 -10.34
N ILE A 54 16.95 5.58 -10.18
CA ILE A 54 15.80 6.17 -9.48
C ILE A 54 14.50 5.85 -10.24
N GLN A 55 14.49 6.00 -11.56
CA GLN A 55 13.32 5.71 -12.38
C GLN A 55 12.89 4.24 -12.26
N LYS A 56 13.85 3.31 -12.26
CA LYS A 56 13.57 1.89 -12.04
C LYS A 56 12.92 1.66 -10.69
N ARG A 57 13.44 2.26 -9.62
CA ARG A 57 12.87 2.12 -8.27
C ARG A 57 11.47 2.73 -8.17
N VAL A 58 11.24 3.89 -8.78
CA VAL A 58 9.91 4.51 -8.86
C VAL A 58 8.90 3.58 -9.55
N ASN A 59 9.30 2.92 -10.64
CA ASN A 59 8.43 1.98 -11.35
C ASN A 59 8.12 0.72 -10.52
N GLU A 60 9.12 0.20 -9.79
CA GLU A 60 8.92 -0.91 -8.85
C GLU A 60 7.91 -0.52 -7.75
N LEU A 61 8.08 0.65 -7.13
CA LEU A 61 7.16 1.17 -6.11
C LEU A 61 5.73 1.34 -6.64
N ALA A 62 5.56 1.83 -7.87
CA ALA A 62 4.24 1.93 -8.50
C ALA A 62 3.59 0.55 -8.70
N GLY A 63 4.40 -0.45 -9.05
CA GLY A 63 3.97 -1.86 -9.12
C GLY A 63 3.55 -2.41 -7.75
N GLU A 64 4.33 -2.14 -6.71
CA GLU A 64 4.02 -2.53 -5.33
C GLU A 64 2.69 -1.91 -4.86
N ILE A 65 2.47 -0.62 -5.10
CA ILE A 65 1.22 0.07 -4.77
C ILE A 65 0.05 -0.57 -5.52
N THR A 66 0.18 -0.79 -6.83
CA THR A 66 -0.88 -1.43 -7.64
C THR A 66 -1.23 -2.83 -7.11
N PHE A 67 -0.24 -3.59 -6.65
CA PHE A 67 -0.45 -4.89 -6.03
C PHE A 67 -1.20 -4.76 -4.70
N LEU A 68 -0.76 -3.87 -3.82
CA LEU A 68 -1.37 -3.60 -2.52
C LEU A 68 -2.83 -3.14 -2.65
N GLU A 69 -3.13 -2.27 -3.60
CA GLU A 69 -4.49 -1.78 -3.84
C GLU A 69 -5.50 -2.91 -4.13
N ARG A 70 -5.02 -3.97 -4.79
CA ARG A 70 -5.79 -5.16 -5.18
C ARG A 70 -5.84 -6.24 -4.11
N LEU A 71 -5.09 -6.10 -3.01
CA LEU A 71 -5.16 -7.06 -1.92
C LEU A 71 -6.52 -6.99 -1.22
N GLU A 72 -7.17 -8.14 -1.17
CA GLU A 72 -8.40 -8.36 -0.43
C GLU A 72 -8.10 -9.00 0.93
N ALA A 73 -8.98 -8.75 1.90
CA ALA A 73 -8.85 -9.41 3.19
C ALA A 73 -8.99 -10.92 2.98
N PRO A 74 -8.12 -11.76 3.58
CA PRO A 74 -8.22 -13.21 3.44
C PRO A 74 -9.61 -13.69 3.87
N ASP A 75 -10.13 -14.69 3.14
CA ASP A 75 -11.51 -15.19 3.30
C ASP A 75 -11.86 -15.40 4.78
N LEU A 76 -12.76 -14.56 5.27
CA LEU A 76 -13.34 -14.69 6.60
C LEU A 76 -14.47 -15.70 6.49
N ILE A 77 -14.23 -16.89 7.03
CA ILE A 77 -15.08 -18.09 6.98
C ILE A 77 -16.55 -17.72 7.25
N HIS A 78 -17.43 -18.07 6.29
CA HIS A 78 -18.88 -18.08 6.44
C HIS A 78 -19.37 -19.48 6.84
#